data_AF-X1UJI1-F1
#
_entry.id   AF-X1UJI1-F1
#
_cell.length_a   1.000
_cell.length_b   1.000
_cell.length_c   1.000
_cell.angle_alpha   90.00
_cell.angle_beta   90.00
_cell.angle_gamma   90.00
#
_symmetry.space_group_name_H-M   'P 1'
#
loop_
_entity.id
_entity.type
_entity.pdbx_description
1 polymer ?
#
loop_
_entity_poly.entity_id
_entity_poly.type
_entity_poly.pdbx_seq_one_letter_code
_entity_poly.pdbx_strand_id
1 'polypeptide(L)'
;MTNNTSAQKSLEFLKNRFQEYYKKNTLELPDRFGRREFAFVLFGGKGMIRHVSFDKKKKLLSFLGERAPQHVYYSSAYYQIPDAPTMQEKNWMGAELIFDLDSDHLPN
;
A
#
# COMPACT_ATOMS: atom_id res chain seq x y z
N MET A 1 -28.81 -14.39 -11.59
CA MET A 1 -28.38 -13.06 -12.06
C MET A 1 -28.22 -12.19 -10.82
N THR A 2 -26.99 -11.81 -10.46
CA THR A 2 -26.74 -10.98 -9.27
C THR A 2 -27.10 -9.53 -9.57
N ASN A 3 -28.09 -8.99 -8.86
CA ASN A 3 -28.46 -7.58 -8.94
C ASN A 3 -27.29 -6.73 -8.43
N ASN A 4 -26.50 -6.21 -9.36
CA ASN A 4 -25.32 -5.41 -9.08
C ASN A 4 -25.74 -4.01 -8.63
N THR A 5 -25.54 -3.69 -7.35
CA THR A 5 -26.04 -2.46 -6.71
C THR A 5 -25.27 -1.22 -7.19
N SER A 6 -25.86 -0.03 -7.04
CA SER A 6 -25.20 1.25 -7.34
C SER A 6 -23.83 1.37 -6.66
N ALA A 7 -23.73 1.02 -5.38
CA ALA A 7 -22.47 1.05 -4.63
C ALA A 7 -21.39 0.13 -5.22
N GLN A 8 -21.77 -1.06 -5.67
CA GLN A 8 -20.85 -2.01 -6.28
C GLN A 8 -20.33 -1.53 -7.65
N LYS A 9 -21.18 -0.85 -8.44
CA LYS A 9 -20.76 -0.18 -9.68
C LYS A 9 -19.77 0.96 -9.41
N SER A 10 -20.01 1.77 -8.38
CA SER A 10 -19.11 2.86 -8.00
C SER A 10 -17.74 2.33 -7.54
N LEU A 11 -17.71 1.26 -6.74
CA LEU A 11 -16.46 0.62 -6.32
C LEU A 11 -15.67 0.07 -7.51
N GLU A 12 -16.34 -0.57 -8.46
CA GLU A 12 -15.70 -1.09 -9.68
C GLU A 12 -15.16 0.05 -10.56
N PHE A 13 -15.92 1.14 -10.70
CA PHE A 13 -15.45 2.33 -11.40
C PHE A 13 -14.17 2.91 -10.77
N LEU A 14 -14.14 3.08 -9.45
CA LEU A 14 -12.97 3.59 -8.73
C LEU A 14 -11.77 2.66 -8.87
N LYS A 15 -11.97 1.35 -8.71
CA LYS A 15 -10.91 0.36 -8.89
C LYS A 15 -10.31 0.43 -10.29
N ASN A 16 -11.13 0.53 -11.33
CA ASN A 16 -10.65 0.67 -12.70
C ASN A 16 -9.85 1.96 -12.89
N ARG A 17 -10.30 3.08 -12.31
CA ARG A 17 -9.58 4.35 -12.39
C ARG A 17 -8.22 4.31 -11.70
N PHE A 18 -8.14 3.68 -10.52
CA PHE A 18 -6.88 3.46 -9.80
C PHE A 18 -5.95 2.52 -10.57
N GLN A 19 -6.51 1.47 -11.19
CA GLN A 19 -5.74 0.54 -12.00
C GLN A 19 -5.07 1.24 -13.19
N GLU A 20 -5.82 2.09 -13.91
CA GLU A 20 -5.27 2.91 -14.98
C GLU A 20 -4.16 3.83 -14.48
N TYR A 21 -4.38 4.48 -13.34
CA TYR A 21 -3.40 5.36 -12.73
C TYR A 21 -2.08 4.63 -12.44
N TYR A 22 -2.13 3.49 -11.76
CA TYR A 22 -0.94 2.71 -11.44
C TYR A 22 -0.21 2.15 -12.67
N LYS A 23 -0.92 1.87 -13.76
CA LYS A 23 -0.32 1.40 -15.02
C LYS A 23 0.36 2.50 -15.82
N LYS A 24 -0.18 3.73 -15.78
CA LYS A 24 0.28 4.85 -16.62
C LYS A 24 1.32 5.73 -15.96
N ASN A 25 1.34 5.81 -14.62
CA ASN A 25 2.20 6.72 -13.89
C ASN A 25 3.41 6.02 -13.29
N THR A 26 4.51 6.76 -13.15
CA THR A 26 5.71 6.30 -12.47
C THR A 26 5.62 6.61 -10.98
N LEU A 27 5.92 5.63 -10.14
CA LEU A 27 6.04 5.81 -8.69
C LEU A 27 7.51 6.03 -8.30
N GLU A 28 7.79 7.05 -7.51
CA GLU A 28 9.07 7.14 -6.79
C GLU A 28 9.08 6.13 -5.65
N LEU A 29 10.24 5.50 -5.43
CA LEU A 29 10.38 4.53 -4.36
C LEU A 29 10.97 5.20 -3.13
N PRO A 30 10.55 4.80 -1.92
CA PRO A 30 11.16 5.31 -0.71
C PRO A 30 12.61 4.81 -0.59
N ASP A 31 13.39 5.57 0.17
CA ASP A 31 14.75 5.17 0.54
C ASP A 31 14.77 3.78 1.17
N ARG A 32 15.82 3.01 0.85
CA ARG A 32 16.00 1.63 1.31
C ARG A 32 14.76 0.76 1.04
N PHE A 33 14.09 0.98 -0.09
CA PHE A 33 12.89 0.26 -0.55
C PHE A 33 12.82 -1.23 -0.18
N GLY A 34 13.87 -1.99 -0.48
CA GLY A 34 13.91 -3.44 -0.22
C GLY A 34 13.98 -3.83 1.26
N ARG A 35 14.11 -2.85 2.18
CA ARG A 35 14.11 -3.05 3.63
C ARG A 35 12.80 -2.62 4.28
N ARG A 36 11.76 -2.31 3.49
CA ARG A 36 10.47 -1.84 4.02
C ARG A 36 9.39 -2.90 3.90
N GLU A 37 8.53 -2.95 4.91
CA GLU A 37 7.26 -3.67 4.84
C GLU A 37 6.26 -2.78 4.08
N PHE A 38 5.54 -3.37 3.14
CA PHE A 38 4.41 -2.74 2.46
C PHE A 38 3.10 -3.28 3.01
N ALA A 39 2.10 -2.40 3.03
CA ALA A 39 0.74 -2.75 3.40
C ALA A 39 -0.26 -2.13 2.43
N PHE A 40 -1.38 -2.85 2.22
CA PHE A 40 -2.35 -2.51 1.19
C PHE A 40 -3.78 -2.73 1.68
N VAL A 41 -4.68 -1.84 1.29
CA VAL A 41 -6.13 -2.04 1.42
C VAL A 41 -6.72 -2.10 0.01
N LEU A 42 -7.48 -3.15 -0.28
CA LEU A 42 -8.12 -3.35 -1.59
C LEU A 42 -9.57 -2.85 -1.56
N PHE A 43 -10.07 -2.37 -2.71
CA PHE A 43 -11.47 -2.04 -2.87
C PHE A 43 -12.37 -3.24 -2.56
N GLY A 44 -13.34 -3.06 -1.66
CA GLY A 44 -14.25 -4.12 -1.21
C GLY A 44 -13.61 -5.21 -0.35
N GLY A 45 -12.32 -5.08 0.00
CA GLY A 45 -11.61 -6.00 0.88
C GLY A 45 -11.98 -5.80 2.34
N LYS A 46 -11.91 -6.87 3.14
CA LYS A 46 -12.08 -6.81 4.60
C LYS A 46 -10.69 -6.78 5.25
N GLY A 47 -10.14 -5.59 5.41
CA GLY A 47 -8.90 -5.36 6.16
C GLY A 47 -7.67 -5.05 5.31
N MET A 48 -6.51 -5.10 5.96
CA MET A 48 -5.22 -4.71 5.39
C MET A 48 -4.35 -5.94 5.12
N ILE A 49 -3.80 -6.02 3.91
CA ILE A 49 -2.76 -6.97 3.53
C ILE A 49 -1.44 -6.41 4.05
N ARG A 50 -0.68 -7.21 4.79
CA ARG A 50 0.58 -6.84 5.46
C ARG A 50 1.65 -7.89 5.23
N HIS A 51 2.85 -7.67 5.78
CA HIS A 51 3.99 -8.59 5.64
C HIS A 51 4.33 -8.83 4.16
N VAL A 52 4.31 -7.76 3.37
CA VAL A 52 4.69 -7.80 1.96
C VAL A 52 5.99 -7.04 1.80
N SER A 53 6.93 -7.59 1.04
CA SER A 53 8.16 -6.90 0.67
C SER A 53 8.37 -7.02 -0.85
N PHE A 54 9.15 -6.10 -1.42
CA PHE A 54 9.51 -6.14 -2.83
C PHE A 54 11.01 -5.89 -2.96
N ASP A 55 11.69 -6.79 -3.65
CA ASP A 55 13.10 -6.67 -4.00
C ASP A 55 13.34 -5.76 -5.21
N LYS A 56 12.33 -5.60 -6.07
CA LYS A 56 12.41 -4.87 -7.34
C LYS A 56 11.21 -3.96 -7.56
N LYS A 57 11.47 -2.73 -8.01
CA LYS A 57 10.46 -1.74 -8.41
C LYS A 57 9.38 -2.34 -9.32
N LYS A 58 9.79 -3.12 -10.32
CA LYS A 58 8.89 -3.76 -11.29
C LYS A 58 7.84 -4.66 -10.62
N LYS A 59 8.20 -5.39 -9.55
CA LYS A 59 7.25 -6.25 -8.84
C LYS A 59 6.19 -5.44 -8.10
N LEU A 60 6.59 -4.34 -7.45
CA LEU A 60 5.63 -3.41 -6.83
C LEU A 60 4.69 -2.82 -7.89
N LEU A 61 5.23 -2.32 -9.01
CA LEU A 61 4.40 -1.74 -10.08
C LEU A 61 3.43 -2.77 -10.69
N SER A 62 3.87 -4.01 -10.90
CA SER A 62 2.98 -5.10 -11.35
C SER A 62 1.86 -5.34 -10.34
N PHE A 63 2.20 -5.44 -9.05
CA PHE A 63 1.23 -5.63 -7.98
C PHE A 63 0.19 -4.48 -7.95
N LEU A 64 0.64 -3.23 -8.00
CA LEU A 64 -0.25 -2.06 -8.01
C LEU A 64 -1.17 -2.04 -9.23
N GLY A 65 -0.62 -2.32 -10.42
CA GLY A 65 -1.38 -2.38 -11.67
C GLY A 65 -2.33 -3.57 -11.78
N GLU A 66 -2.07 -4.68 -11.09
CA GLU A 66 -2.93 -5.86 -11.09
C GLU A 66 -4.01 -5.79 -10.01
N ARG A 67 -3.64 -5.36 -8.80
CA ARG A 67 -4.53 -5.37 -7.63
C ARG A 67 -5.30 -4.07 -7.44
N ALA A 68 -4.79 -2.95 -7.96
CA ALA A 68 -5.38 -1.62 -7.84
C ALA A 68 -5.82 -1.30 -6.40
N PRO A 69 -4.89 -1.31 -5.42
CA PRO A 69 -5.22 -1.04 -4.03
C PRO A 69 -5.80 0.38 -3.86
N GLN A 70 -6.79 0.49 -2.96
CA GLN A 70 -7.37 1.76 -2.52
C GLN A 70 -6.39 2.56 -1.68
N HIS A 71 -5.64 1.87 -0.81
CA HIS A 71 -4.60 2.47 0.03
C HIS A 71 -3.31 1.68 -0.07
N VAL A 72 -2.19 2.40 -0.14
CA VAL A 72 -0.83 1.85 -0.21
C VAL A 72 -0.01 2.52 0.88
N TYR A 73 0.65 1.71 1.70
CA TYR A 73 1.52 2.17 2.77
C TYR A 73 2.86 1.43 2.70
N TYR A 74 3.88 2.04 3.28
CA TYR A 74 5.12 1.36 3.63
C TYR A 74 5.52 1.72 5.06
N SER A 75 6.30 0.86 5.71
CA SER A 75 6.77 1.10 7.08
C SER A 75 7.80 2.23 7.13
N SER A 76 7.69 3.10 8.14
CA SER A 76 8.76 4.03 8.52
C SER A 76 10.01 3.30 9.01
N ALA A 77 9.81 2.11 9.58
CA ALA A 77 10.86 1.20 10.00
C ALA A 77 11.54 0.48 8.81
N TYR A 78 12.82 0.19 9.02
CA TYR A 78 13.63 -0.66 8.17
C TYR A 78 13.85 -2.01 8.85
N TYR A 79 13.78 -3.09 8.06
CA TYR A 79 13.93 -4.46 8.50
C TYR A 79 14.93 -5.19 7.62
N GLN A 80 15.57 -6.22 8.18
CA GLN A 80 16.38 -7.12 7.37
C GLN A 80 15.50 -8.10 6.56
N ILE A 81 14.37 -8.53 7.15
CA ILE A 81 13.40 -9.45 6.53
C ILE A 81 11.99 -8.82 6.65
N PRO A 82 11.62 -7.87 5.78
CA PRO A 82 10.43 -7.02 6.01
C PRO A 82 9.09 -7.76 5.98
N ASP A 83 9.03 -8.88 5.26
CA ASP A 83 7.87 -9.76 5.11
C ASP A 83 7.82 -10.92 6.11
N ALA A 84 8.75 -10.98 7.07
CA ALA A 84 8.67 -11.99 8.13
C ALA A 84 7.35 -11.84 8.92
N PRO A 85 6.73 -12.97 9.34
CA PRO A 85 5.42 -12.95 9.99
C PRO A 85 5.47 -12.38 11.41
N THR A 86 6.61 -12.47 12.11
CA THR A 86 6.77 -11.96 13.48
C THR A 86 7.79 -10.82 13.55
N MET A 87 7.61 -9.90 14.51
CA MET A 87 8.51 -8.75 14.68
C MET A 87 9.95 -9.14 15.01
N GLN A 88 10.14 -10.22 15.76
CA GLN A 88 11.47 -10.72 16.10
C GLN A 88 12.21 -11.20 14.85
N GLU A 89 11.53 -11.92 13.96
CA GLU A 89 12.12 -12.42 12.71
C GLU A 89 12.38 -11.32 11.69
N LYS A 90 11.66 -10.18 11.76
CA LYS A 90 11.91 -9.06 10.84
C LYS A 90 13.32 -8.47 11.00
N ASN A 91 13.93 -8.58 12.18
CA ASN A 91 15.21 -7.98 12.53
C ASN A 91 15.22 -6.46 12.24
N TRP A 92 14.60 -5.69 13.14
CA TRP A 92 14.51 -4.23 13.03
C TRP A 92 15.89 -3.56 12.98
N MET A 93 16.03 -2.57 12.11
CA MET A 93 17.31 -1.90 11.83
C MET A 93 17.32 -0.41 12.16
N GLY A 94 16.15 0.19 12.40
CA GLY A 94 15.99 1.64 12.49
C GLY A 94 14.62 2.07 11.98
N ALA A 95 14.27 3.33 12.19
CA ALA A 95 13.09 3.94 11.60
C ALA A 95 13.32 5.41 11.28
N GLU A 96 12.53 5.92 10.36
CA GLU A 96 12.44 7.35 10.09
C GLU A 96 11.72 8.09 11.23
N LEU A 97 12.11 9.34 11.46
CA LEU A 97 11.36 10.28 12.28
C LEU A 97 10.33 10.97 11.39
N ILE A 98 9.04 10.74 11.67
CA ILE A 98 7.92 11.25 10.86
C ILE A 98 7.05 12.12 11.75
N PHE A 99 6.58 13.23 11.17
CA PHE A 99 5.55 14.08 11.74
C PHE A 99 4.37 14.10 10.79
N ASP A 100 3.16 13.92 11.31
CA ASP A 100 1.92 14.04 10.57
C ASP A 100 1.16 15.25 11.11
N LEU A 101 0.78 16.18 10.23
CA LEU A 101 0.05 17.39 10.59
C LEU A 101 -1.40 17.20 10.19
N ASP A 102 -2.21 16.75 11.15
CA ASP A 102 -3.62 16.47 10.92
C ASP A 102 -4.41 17.77 10.80
N SER A 103 -5.04 17.97 9.63
CA SER A 103 -5.80 19.17 9.31
C SER A 103 -7.01 19.37 10.20
N ASP A 104 -7.58 18.29 10.73
CA ASP A 104 -8.79 18.36 11.57
C ASP A 104 -8.50 18.99 12.95
N HIS A 105 -7.22 19.15 13.28
CA HIS A 105 -6.75 19.76 14.52
C HIS A 105 -6.24 21.20 14.33
N LEU A 106 -6.31 21.76 13.11
CA LEU A 106 -5.92 23.13 12.86
C LEU A 106 -7.03 24.10 13.33
N PRO A 107 -6.69 25.18 14.04
CA PRO A 107 -7.67 26.22 14.38
C PRO A 107 -8.14 26.93 13.11
N ASN A 108 -9.41 27.37 13.12
CA ASN A 108 -10.01 28.18 12.06
C ASN A 108 -9.42 29.60 12.01
#